data_AF-A0A2K3KGB4-F1
#
_entry.id   AF-A0A2K3KGB4-F1
#
_cell.length_a   1.000
_cell.length_b   1.000
_cell.length_c   1.000
_cell.angle_alpha   90.00
_cell.angle_beta   90.00
_cell.angle_gamma   90.00
#
_symmetry.space_group_name_H-M   'P 1'
#
loop_
_entity.id
_entity.type
_entity.pdbx_description
1 polymer ?
#
loop_
_entity_poly.entity_id
_entity_poly.type
_entity_poly.pdbx_seq_one_letter_code
_entity_poly.pdbx_strand_id
1 'polypeptide(L)' 'FELVPFGEDPSRGVKIGTGLPDLASKQLKACLRENADLFAWHASEMPGLDPNVACHQLTIDPTARAVTQRRRR' A
#
# COMPACT_ATOMS: atom_id res chain seq x y z
N PHE A 1 2.57 8.87 12.03
CA PHE A 1 1.92 8.97 10.72
C PHE A 1 0.43 8.74 10.90
N GLU A 2 -0.39 9.32 10.03
CA GLU A 2 -1.85 9.13 9.96
C GLU A 2 -2.16 8.32 8.70
N LEU A 3 -3.09 7.36 8.79
CA LEU A 3 -3.58 6.64 7.62
C LEU A 3 -4.71 7.44 6.97
N VAL A 4 -4.54 7.77 5.70
CA VAL A 4 -5.56 8.48 4.92
C VAL A 4 -6.15 7.50 3.90
N PRO A 5 -7.43 7.11 4.02
CA PRO A 5 -8.09 6.22 3.08
C PRO A 5 -8.49 6.96 1.79
N PHE A 6 -8.53 6.20 0.69
CA PHE A 6 -8.99 6.61 -0.63
C PHE A 6 -10.16 5.74 -1.05
N GLY A 7 -11.34 6.35 -1.15
CA GLY A 7 -12.58 5.63 -1.49
C GLY A 7 -13.10 4.74 -0.34
N GLU A 8 -13.88 3.72 -0.72
CA GLU A 8 -14.56 2.82 0.23
C GLU A 8 -13.70 1.61 0.63
N ASP A 9 -12.70 1.26 -0.17
CA ASP A 9 -11.83 0.11 0.07
C ASP A 9 -10.80 0.44 1.17
N PRO A 10 -10.87 -0.21 2.35
CA PRO A 10 -9.95 0.06 3.46
C PRO A 10 -8.49 -0.32 3.15
N SER A 11 -8.24 -1.11 2.10
CA SER A 11 -6.88 -1.45 1.65
C SER A 11 -6.22 -0.33 0.84
N ARG A 12 -7.00 0.61 0.31
CA ARG A 12 -6.51 1.73 -0.51
C ARG A 12 -6.24 2.95 0.38
N GLY A 13 -5.08 2.98 1.01
CA GLY A 13 -4.70 4.05 1.94
C GLY A 13 -3.22 4.37 1.93
N VAL A 14 -2.86 5.62 2.21
CA VAL A 14 -1.46 6.06 2.36
C VAL A 14 -1.19 6.60 3.75
N LYS A 15 0.03 6.38 4.23
CA LYS A 15 0.49 6.90 5.52
C LYS A 15 1.16 8.25 5.32
N ILE A 16 0.63 9.29 5.95
CA ILE A 16 1.16 10.65 5.91
C ILE A 16 1.84 10.98 7.24
N GLY A 17 3.01 11.61 7.20
CA GLY A 17 3.69 12.09 8.42
C GLY A 17 2.87 13.12 9.19
N THR A 18 2.88 13.07 10.52
CA THR A 18 2.09 13.97 11.39
C THR A 18 2.80 15.29 11.70
N GLY A 19 4.02 15.50 11.21
CA GLY A 19 4.81 16.71 11.46
C GLY A 19 4.62 17.82 10.43
N LEU A 20 3.60 17.71 9.58
CA LEU A 20 3.33 18.70 8.53
C LEU A 20 2.47 19.85 9.08
N PRO A 21 2.71 21.11 8.65
CA PRO A 21 1.78 22.19 8.89
C PRO A 21 0.38 21.88 8.36
N ASP A 22 -0.67 22.35 9.04
CA ASP A 22 -2.06 22.01 8.71
C ASP A 22 -2.42 22.28 7.24
N LEU A 23 -2.00 23.41 6.71
CA LEU A 23 -2.26 23.78 5.31
C LEU A 23 -1.59 22.79 4.34
N ALA A 24 -0.31 22.47 4.57
CA ALA A 24 0.43 21.54 3.75
C ALA A 24 -0.16 20.12 3.83
N SER A 25 -0.57 19.69 5.03
CA SER A 25 -1.26 18.41 5.23
C SER A 25 -2.56 18.34 4.45
N LYS A 26 -3.40 19.39 4.49
CA LYS A 26 -4.66 19.46 3.73
C LYS A 26 -4.42 19.44 2.22
N GLN A 27 -3.48 20.24 1.71
CA GLN A 27 -3.15 20.28 0.29
C GLN A 27 -2.61 18.94 -0.22
N LEU A 28 -1.73 18.30 0.56
CA LEU A 28 -1.20 16.98 0.24
C LEU A 28 -2.31 15.92 0.20
N LYS A 29 -3.20 15.90 1.20
CA LYS A 29 -4.35 14.99 1.24
C LYS A 29 -5.27 15.18 0.03
N ALA A 30 -5.54 16.42 -0.38
CA ALA A 30 -6.36 16.72 -1.55
C ALA A 30 -5.69 16.22 -2.85
N CYS A 31 -4.44 16.60 -3.07
CA CYS A 31 -3.67 16.17 -4.24
C CYS A 31 -3.61 14.64 -4.39
N LEU A 32 -3.32 13.92 -3.29
CA LEU A 32 -3.28 12.46 -3.33
C LEU A 32 -4.65 11.85 -3.65
N ARG A 33 -5.75 12.48 -3.21
CA ARG A 33 -7.12 11.98 -3.44
C ARG A 33 -7.57 12.18 -4.87
N GLU A 34 -7.22 13.34 -5.45
CA GLU A 34 -7.48 13.66 -6.85
C GLU A 34 -6.73 12.75 -7.82
N ASN A 35 -5.65 12.10 -7.36
CA ASN A 35 -4.79 11.22 -8.16
C ASN A 35 -4.81 9.77 -7.65
N ALA A 36 -5.85 9.36 -6.93
CA ALA A 36 -5.93 8.04 -6.30
C ALA A 36 -5.94 6.88 -7.32
N ASP A 37 -6.37 7.15 -8.55
CA ASP A 37 -6.39 6.23 -9.69
C ASP A 37 -5.00 6.00 -10.31
N LEU A 38 -4.03 6.87 -10.05
CA LEU A 38 -2.65 6.72 -10.54
C LEU A 38 -1.82 5.71 -9.72
N PHE A 39 -2.32 5.29 -8.55
CA PHE A 39 -1.65 4.32 -7.70
C PHE A 39 -2.03 2.89 -8.11
N ALA A 40 -1.04 2.00 -8.19
CA ALA A 40 -1.25 0.56 -8.15
C ALA A 40 -1.35 0.12 -6.69
N TRP A 41 -2.56 -0.08 -6.20
CA TRP A 41 -2.85 -0.51 -4.82
C TRP A 41 -2.52 -1.99 -4.60
N HIS A 42 -2.56 -2.79 -5.67
CA HIS A 42 -2.08 -4.16 -5.69
C HIS A 42 -1.03 -4.37 -6.80
N ALA A 43 -0.15 -5.35 -6.62
CA ALA A 43 0.87 -5.69 -7.61
C ALA A 43 0.29 -6.05 -8.99
N SER A 44 -0.94 -6.60 -9.02
CA SER A 44 -1.64 -6.91 -10.28
C SER A 44 -2.12 -5.68 -11.05
N GLU A 45 -2.17 -4.50 -10.42
CA GLU A 45 -2.54 -3.24 -11.09
C GLU A 45 -1.32 -2.57 -11.73
N MET A 46 -0.09 -3.08 -11.48
CA MET A 46 1.12 -2.51 -12.06
C MET A 46 1.24 -2.84 -13.55
N PRO A 47 1.28 -1.84 -14.45
CA PRO A 47 1.45 -2.09 -15.88
C PRO A 47 2.84 -2.68 -16.18
N GLY A 48 2.90 -3.66 -17.08
CA GLY A 48 4.13 -4.35 -17.46
C GLY A 48 4.52 -5.52 -16.55
N LEU A 49 3.75 -5.79 -15.50
CA LEU A 49 3.91 -6.95 -14.63
C LEU A 49 2.92 -8.04 -15.08
N ASP A 50 3.34 -9.02 -15.88
CA ASP A 50 2.48 -10.20 -16.17
C ASP A 50 2.35 -11.01 -14.87
N PRO A 51 1.14 -11.15 -14.29
CA PRO A 51 0.94 -11.89 -13.06
C PRO A 51 1.43 -13.34 -13.15
N ASN A 52 1.39 -13.95 -14.34
CA ASN A 52 1.87 -15.32 -14.54
C ASN A 52 3.41 -15.44 -14.47
N VAL A 53 4.12 -14.34 -14.69
CA VAL A 53 5.58 -14.27 -14.63
C VAL A 53 6.05 -13.71 -13.29
N ALA A 54 5.33 -12.72 -12.75
CA ALA A 54 5.77 -12.00 -11.55
C ALA A 54 5.31 -12.66 -10.25
N CYS A 55 4.16 -13.33 -10.23
CA CYS A 55 3.69 -14.05 -9.06
C CYS A 55 4.38 -15.41 -8.97
N HIS A 56 5.30 -15.55 -8.02
CA HIS A 56 5.86 -16.85 -7.66
C HIS A 56 5.03 -17.47 -6.53
N GLN A 57 4.47 -18.65 -6.77
CA GLN A 57 3.83 -19.43 -5.72
C GLN A 57 4.90 -20.22 -4.96
N LEU A 58 5.08 -19.92 -3.69
CA LEU A 58 5.91 -20.73 -2.81
C LEU A 58 5.12 -21.99 -2.42
N THR A 59 5.75 -23.16 -2.51
CA THR A 59 5.19 -24.41 -1.98
C THR A 59 5.29 -24.39 -0.45
N ILE A 60 4.34 -23.72 0.19
CA ILE A 60 4.24 -23.61 1.64
C ILE A 60 3.28 -24.71 2.12
N ASP A 61 3.68 -25.43 3.17
CA ASP A 61 2.79 -26.36 3.87
C ASP A 61 1.58 -25.57 4.43
N PRO A 62 0.33 -25.93 4.06
CA PRO A 62 -0.86 -25.20 4.53
C PRO A 62 -1.06 -25.29 6.04
N THR A 63 -0.41 -26.23 6.72
CA THR A 63 -0.45 -26.38 8.18
C THR A 63 0.65 -25.58 8.89
N ALA A 64 1.59 -25.00 8.14
CA ALA A 64 2.68 -24.21 8.71
C ALA A 64 2.16 -22.94 9.40
N ARG A 65 2.65 -22.71 10.62
CA ARG A 65 2.30 -21.52 11.39
C ARG A 65 3.06 -20.30 10.87
N ALA A 66 2.36 -19.17 10.69
CA ALA A 66 3.00 -17.90 10.37
C ALA A 66 3.96 -17.46 11.49
N VAL A 67 5.18 -17.07 11.11
CA VAL A 67 6.23 -16.59 12.02
C VAL A 67 6.67 -15.19 11.63
N THR A 68 6.52 -14.23 12.53
CA THR A 68 7.02 -12.86 12.33
C THR A 68 8.50 -12.80 12.69
N GLN A 69 9.37 -12.64 11.70
CA GLN A 69 10.81 -12.51 11.93
C GLN A 69 11.17 -11.06 12.30
N ARG A 70 11.92 -10.85 13.39
CA ARG A 70 12.41 -9.50 13.75
C ARG A 70 13.44 -9.04 12.71
N ARG A 71 13.34 -7.76 12.29
CA ARG A 71 14.33 -7.11 11.43
C ARG A 71 15.72 -7.22 12.08
N ARG A 72 16.69 -7.76 11.35
CA ARG A 72 18.10 -7.77 11.78
C ARG A 72 18.66 -6.34 11.73
N ARG A 73 19.52 -5.99 12.70
CA ARG A 73 20.23 -4.71 12.72
C ARG A 73 21.29 -4.65 11.63
#